data_AF-A0A3S1BVQ0-F1
#
_entry.id   AF-A0A3S1BVQ0-F1
#
_cell.length_a   1.000
_cell.length_b   1.000
_cell.length_c   1.000
_cell.angle_alpha   90.00
_cell.angle_beta   90.00
_cell.angle_gamma   90.00
#
_symmetry.space_group_name_H-M   'P 1'
#
loop_
_entity.id
_entity.type
_entity.pdbx_description
1 polymer ?
#
loop_
_entity_poly.entity_id
_entity_poly.type
_entity_poly.pdbx_seq_one_letter_code
_entity_poly.pdbx_strand_id
1 'polypeptide(L)'
;MGLSEEGVDLVQQKFEEICLDLNMDTTAKQEAWINYNKMLAHYTLEGDQIHWLACALYEACRRMYTPTVGSGTMEGNCVSLTRLLRSSKLSLIQFFSKMRKWSDMASLPKSFRDKIDKLERNFAVSTVIFKKFEPIFLDIFVDPAQSHEMPRQARGRKQRRSPCTTQEVFNFAWTLFIQVKGNFPAISDDLVNSYHLLLCCIDWIFANALLGGRKDLLKKDFEGLPEDFLSVNFRPGDEAPCIMQLLCETHDGLVVEAKTIKEHWWKPFIKKLFEKKTLKGKMDNLSAVLEMGNFEENVKMINNLYEEYVLGVGDFDERIFLGDDAQEEIGTPGGQNTSDLSEQMAKRSLKQHFDETKTLTPSTPLTGRRYLKEKEASVTPVTTATQSVSRLQNMLSGCKTCPSAALLALFK
;
A
#
# COMPACT_ATOMS: atom_id res chain seq x y z
N MET A 1 24.44 -24.08 19.62
CA MET A 1 25.53 -23.44 20.39
C MET A 1 24.94 -22.19 21.01
N GLY A 2 25.00 -22.05 22.34
CA GLY A 2 24.47 -20.87 23.05
C GLY A 2 25.37 -19.65 22.84
N LEU A 3 24.80 -18.45 23.01
CA LEU A 3 25.54 -17.19 23.03
C LEU A 3 26.45 -17.15 24.27
N SER A 4 27.62 -16.50 24.18
CA SER A 4 28.45 -16.19 25.36
C SER A 4 27.74 -15.18 26.28
N GLU A 5 28.11 -15.12 27.56
CA GLU A 5 27.53 -14.14 28.52
C GLU A 5 27.63 -12.70 27.99
N GLU A 6 28.79 -12.31 27.46
CA GLU A 6 29.00 -10.99 26.81
C GLU A 6 28.07 -10.77 25.60
N GLY A 7 27.73 -11.84 24.87
CA GLY A 7 26.82 -11.77 23.73
C GLY A 7 25.36 -11.58 24.14
N VAL A 8 24.95 -12.13 25.28
CA VAL A 8 23.61 -11.94 25.85
C VAL A 8 23.43 -10.51 26.34
N ASP A 9 24.43 -9.96 27.04
CA ASP A 9 24.41 -8.58 27.54
C ASP A 9 24.31 -7.56 26.40
N LEU A 10 25.05 -7.76 25.30
CA LEU A 10 24.98 -6.90 24.11
C LEU A 10 23.58 -6.94 23.46
N VAL A 11 22.96 -8.12 23.36
CA VAL A 11 21.61 -8.28 22.81
C VAL A 11 20.58 -7.59 23.69
N GLN A 12 20.72 -7.71 25.02
CA GLN A 12 19.86 -7.01 25.96
C GLN A 12 19.98 -5.50 25.81
N GLN A 13 21.20 -4.96 25.81
CA GLN A 13 21.43 -3.52 25.65
C GLN A 13 20.78 -2.97 24.37
N LYS A 14 21.01 -3.62 23.23
CA LYS A 14 20.40 -3.22 21.94
C LYS A 14 18.87 -3.29 21.99
N PHE A 15 18.31 -4.30 22.64
CA PHE A 15 16.86 -4.41 22.81
C PHE A 15 16.30 -3.27 23.66
N GLU A 16 17.02 -2.84 24.69
CA GLU A 16 16.64 -1.69 25.50
C GLU A 16 16.67 -0.38 24.70
N GLU A 17 17.70 -0.18 23.87
CA GLU A 17 17.80 0.97 22.97
C GLU A 17 16.61 1.02 21.99
N ILE A 18 16.22 -0.12 21.40
CA ILE A 18 15.05 -0.21 20.52
C ILE A 18 13.76 0.11 21.28
N CYS A 19 13.60 -0.41 22.50
CA CYS A 19 12.41 -0.12 23.31
C CYS A 19 12.33 1.37 23.66
N LEU A 20 13.46 2.03 23.91
CA LEU A 20 13.52 3.47 24.17
C LEU A 20 13.14 4.28 22.93
N ASP A 21 13.68 3.94 21.75
CA ASP A 21 13.37 4.62 20.48
C ASP A 21 11.88 4.50 20.09
N LEU A 22 11.26 3.36 20.42
CA LEU A 22 9.83 3.13 20.18
C LEU A 22 8.92 3.71 21.27
N ASN A 23 9.47 4.30 22.34
CA ASN A 23 8.73 4.71 23.54
C ASN A 23 7.87 3.57 24.10
N MET A 24 8.44 2.37 24.16
CA MET A 24 7.75 1.17 24.59
C MET A 24 7.41 1.20 26.09
N ASP A 25 6.22 0.73 26.45
CA ASP A 25 5.87 0.56 27.85
C ASP A 25 6.64 -0.59 28.51
N THR A 26 6.84 -0.47 29.82
CA THR A 26 7.62 -1.44 30.61
C THR A 26 7.03 -2.84 30.55
N THR A 27 5.70 -2.96 30.47
CA THR A 27 5.02 -4.26 30.47
C THR A 27 5.30 -5.01 29.18
N ALA A 28 5.12 -4.37 28.01
CA ALA A 28 5.39 -4.99 26.71
C ALA A 28 6.87 -5.35 26.56
N LYS A 29 7.78 -4.45 26.99
CA LYS A 29 9.22 -4.73 27.03
C LYS A 29 9.53 -6.00 27.84
N GLN A 30 9.00 -6.10 29.06
CA GLN A 30 9.25 -7.24 29.94
C GLN A 30 8.66 -8.55 29.38
N GLU A 31 7.42 -8.52 28.90
CA GLU A 31 6.77 -9.70 28.32
C GLU A 31 7.54 -10.23 27.10
N ALA A 32 7.95 -9.33 26.20
CA ALA A 32 8.76 -9.68 25.04
C ALA A 32 10.09 -10.34 25.42
N TRP A 33 10.79 -9.78 26.42
CA TRP A 33 12.06 -10.34 26.90
C TRP A 33 11.90 -11.72 27.53
N ILE A 34 10.85 -11.91 28.35
CA ILE A 34 10.54 -13.20 28.98
C ILE A 34 10.22 -14.24 27.92
N ASN A 35 9.36 -13.91 26.94
CA ASN A 35 8.97 -14.81 25.87
C ASN A 35 10.16 -15.17 24.98
N TYR A 36 11.04 -14.21 24.67
CA TYR A 36 12.29 -14.45 23.97
C TYR A 36 13.20 -15.46 24.70
N ASN A 37 13.47 -15.24 25.99
CA ASN A 37 14.30 -16.17 26.76
C ASN A 37 13.70 -17.57 26.86
N LYS A 38 12.36 -17.66 26.97
CA LYS A 38 11.65 -18.94 26.91
C LYS A 38 11.87 -19.64 25.56
N MET A 39 11.77 -18.93 24.44
CA MET A 39 12.02 -19.52 23.12
C MET A 39 13.49 -19.92 22.94
N LEU A 40 14.43 -19.11 23.40
CA LEU A 40 15.86 -19.39 23.35
C LEU A 40 16.24 -20.65 24.14
N ALA A 41 15.54 -20.96 25.24
CA ALA A 41 15.76 -22.16 26.03
C ALA A 41 15.28 -23.45 25.34
N HIS A 42 14.28 -23.37 24.46
CA HIS A 42 13.64 -24.53 23.83
C HIS A 42 14.00 -24.71 22.35
N TYR A 43 14.45 -23.66 21.68
CA TYR A 43 14.71 -23.65 20.24
C TYR A 43 16.07 -23.01 19.93
N THR A 44 16.66 -23.39 18.79
CA THR A 44 17.83 -22.68 18.25
C THR A 44 17.37 -21.53 17.38
N LEU A 45 17.56 -20.30 17.87
CA LEU A 45 17.17 -19.07 17.18
C LEU A 45 18.26 -18.62 16.21
N GLU A 46 18.17 -19.06 14.95
CA GLU A 46 19.18 -18.75 13.92
C GLU A 46 19.13 -17.29 13.41
N GLY A 47 20.30 -16.72 13.12
CA GLY A 47 20.49 -15.37 12.60
C GLY A 47 20.58 -14.29 13.68
N ASP A 48 20.23 -13.05 13.33
CA ASP A 48 20.24 -11.92 14.28
C ASP A 48 19.16 -12.12 15.36
N GLN A 49 19.58 -12.01 16.62
CA GLN A 49 18.75 -12.15 17.81
C GLN A 49 17.76 -11.00 17.98
N ILE A 50 18.14 -9.80 17.54
CA ILE A 50 17.27 -8.61 17.57
C ILE A 50 16.03 -8.83 16.69
N HIS A 51 16.15 -9.58 15.60
CA HIS A 51 15.00 -9.88 14.74
C HIS A 51 13.98 -10.79 15.44
N TRP A 52 14.42 -11.71 16.29
CA TRP A 52 13.53 -12.55 17.09
C TRP A 52 12.89 -11.77 18.22
N LEU A 53 13.65 -10.89 18.86
CA LEU A 53 13.13 -9.94 19.83
C LEU A 53 12.11 -8.97 19.23
N ALA A 54 12.29 -8.53 17.98
CA ALA A 54 11.29 -7.75 17.27
C ALA A 54 9.98 -8.52 17.07
N CYS A 55 10.04 -9.83 16.75
CA CYS A 55 8.84 -10.68 16.68
C CYS A 55 8.16 -10.84 18.05
N ALA A 56 8.93 -11.07 19.10
CA ALA A 56 8.43 -11.16 20.47
C ALA A 56 7.78 -9.86 20.94
N LEU A 57 8.39 -8.73 20.61
CA LEU A 57 7.90 -7.40 20.95
C LEU A 57 6.63 -7.08 20.17
N TYR A 58 6.58 -7.38 18.87
CA TYR A 58 5.36 -7.25 18.07
C TYR A 58 4.22 -8.09 18.66
N GLU A 59 4.47 -9.34 19.05
CA GLU A 59 3.46 -10.17 19.73
C GLU A 59 2.95 -9.50 21.02
N ALA A 60 3.85 -9.09 21.91
CA ALA A 60 3.50 -8.47 23.19
C ALA A 60 2.66 -7.21 22.97
N CYS A 61 3.08 -6.33 22.07
CA CYS A 61 2.36 -5.10 21.74
C CYS A 61 0.95 -5.36 21.21
N ARG A 62 0.71 -6.48 20.52
CA ARG A 62 -0.59 -6.79 19.89
C ARG A 62 -1.52 -7.59 20.79
N ARG A 63 -1.04 -8.10 21.92
CA ARG A 63 -1.86 -8.75 22.95
C ARG A 63 -2.47 -7.78 23.96
N MET A 64 -1.90 -6.58 24.08
CA MET A 64 -2.33 -5.57 25.03
C MET A 64 -3.53 -4.76 24.49
N TYR A 65 -4.29 -4.15 25.40
CA TYR A 65 -5.36 -3.21 25.06
C TYR A 65 -5.04 -1.85 25.66
N THR A 66 -5.02 -0.80 24.84
CA THR A 66 -4.74 0.56 25.27
C THR A 66 -6.03 1.36 25.41
N PRO A 67 -6.31 1.98 26.56
CA PRO A 67 -7.42 2.92 26.70
C PRO A 67 -7.18 4.19 25.88
N THR A 68 -8.16 4.62 25.07
CA THR A 68 -8.10 5.87 24.29
C THR A 68 -8.86 7.00 24.98
N VAL A 69 -8.42 8.25 24.76
CA VAL A 69 -9.08 9.45 25.29
C VAL A 69 -10.43 9.60 24.59
N GLY A 70 -11.54 9.38 25.31
CA GLY A 70 -12.90 9.43 24.74
C GLY A 70 -13.72 8.14 24.82
N SER A 71 -13.30 7.17 25.64
CA SER A 71 -14.02 5.90 25.95
C SER A 71 -14.01 4.81 24.88
N GLY A 72 -12.83 4.52 24.32
CA GLY A 72 -12.57 3.29 23.56
C GLY A 72 -11.40 2.49 24.16
N THR A 73 -11.40 1.17 23.99
CA THR A 73 -10.19 0.35 24.15
C THR A 73 -9.70 -0.05 22.77
N MET A 74 -8.49 0.35 22.41
CA MET A 74 -7.85 -0.04 21.16
C MET A 74 -7.01 -1.29 21.39
N GLU A 75 -7.05 -2.23 20.44
CA GLU A 75 -6.21 -3.43 20.51
C GLU A 75 -4.78 -3.09 20.08
N GLY A 76 -3.86 -3.15 21.03
CA GLY A 76 -2.43 -2.98 20.90
C GLY A 76 -1.89 -1.60 21.32
N ASN A 77 -0.59 -1.55 21.63
CA ASN A 77 0.08 -0.37 22.21
C ASN A 77 0.45 0.75 21.23
N CYS A 78 -0.29 0.90 20.12
CA CYS A 78 -0.02 1.93 19.09
C CYS A 78 1.43 1.95 18.57
N VAL A 79 2.12 0.81 18.55
CA VAL A 79 3.48 0.72 18.02
C VAL A 79 3.40 0.47 16.52
N SER A 80 4.00 1.37 15.73
CA SER A 80 4.12 1.19 14.29
C SER A 80 5.04 0.00 13.98
N LEU A 81 4.50 -0.98 13.25
CA LEU A 81 5.29 -2.11 12.75
C LEU A 81 6.50 -1.62 11.94
N THR A 82 6.30 -0.68 11.02
CA THR A 82 7.37 -0.15 10.18
C THR A 82 8.49 0.49 11.01
N ARG A 83 8.16 1.21 12.09
CA ARG A 83 9.17 1.76 13.00
C ARG A 83 9.94 0.66 13.73
N LEU A 84 9.24 -0.34 14.27
CA LEU A 84 9.88 -1.49 14.94
C LEU A 84 10.87 -2.20 14.00
N LEU A 85 10.46 -2.42 12.75
CA LEU A 85 11.27 -3.08 11.73
C LEU A 85 12.51 -2.26 11.36
N ARG A 86 12.36 -0.94 11.18
CA ARG A 86 13.48 -0.03 10.93
C ARG A 86 14.49 -0.02 12.10
N SER A 87 14.03 0.13 13.34
CA SER A 87 14.91 0.16 14.52
C SER A 87 15.61 -1.18 14.75
N SER A 88 15.03 -2.29 14.28
CA SER A 88 15.63 -3.63 14.36
C SER A 88 16.42 -4.04 13.11
N LYS A 89 16.49 -3.19 12.07
CA LYS A 89 17.09 -3.50 10.76
C LYS A 89 16.54 -4.81 10.14
N LEU A 90 15.27 -5.09 10.42
CA LEU A 90 14.56 -6.26 9.93
C LEU A 90 13.64 -5.82 8.79
N SER A 91 13.86 -6.33 7.58
CA SER A 91 12.97 -5.96 6.47
C SER A 91 11.57 -6.57 6.62
N LEU A 92 10.55 -5.96 6.01
CA LEU A 92 9.16 -6.46 6.04
C LEU A 92 9.06 -7.92 5.61
N ILE A 93 9.78 -8.30 4.56
CA ILE A 93 9.73 -9.67 4.05
C ILE A 93 10.42 -10.66 5.01
N GLN A 94 11.54 -10.26 5.60
CA GLN A 94 12.19 -11.07 6.64
C GLN A 94 11.30 -11.20 7.88
N PHE A 95 10.58 -10.15 8.24
CA PHE A 95 9.62 -10.15 9.34
C PHE A 95 8.54 -11.21 9.13
N PHE A 96 7.85 -11.26 7.97
CA PHE A 96 6.81 -12.28 7.76
C PHE A 96 7.34 -13.71 7.90
N SER A 97 8.52 -13.98 7.34
CA SER A 97 9.20 -15.28 7.47
C SER A 97 9.51 -15.64 8.93
N LYS A 98 10.09 -14.71 9.69
CA LYS A 98 10.43 -14.92 11.10
C LYS A 98 9.20 -14.96 12.00
N MET A 99 8.21 -14.11 11.77
CA MET A 99 6.99 -14.03 12.57
C MET A 99 6.14 -15.30 12.42
N ARG A 100 6.15 -15.95 11.25
CA ARG A 100 5.52 -17.26 11.07
C ARG A 100 6.18 -18.34 11.93
N LYS A 101 7.52 -18.43 11.87
CA LYS A 101 8.29 -19.35 12.73
C LYS A 101 8.09 -19.06 14.22
N TRP A 102 8.10 -17.78 14.59
CA TRP A 102 7.83 -17.33 15.95
C TRP A 102 6.43 -17.76 16.41
N SER A 103 5.42 -17.56 15.57
CA SER A 103 4.04 -17.96 15.85
C SER A 103 3.90 -19.46 16.10
N ASP A 104 4.67 -20.28 15.37
CA ASP A 104 4.77 -21.72 15.57
C ASP A 104 5.44 -22.08 16.89
N MET A 105 6.64 -21.56 17.14
CA MET A 105 7.40 -21.84 18.37
C MET A 105 6.64 -21.41 19.63
N ALA A 106 6.02 -20.23 19.61
CA ALA A 106 5.25 -19.67 20.71
C ALA A 106 3.82 -20.21 20.80
N SER A 107 3.40 -21.07 19.86
CA SER A 107 2.04 -21.64 19.80
C SER A 107 0.93 -20.58 19.85
N LEU A 108 1.09 -19.52 19.06
CA LEU A 108 0.14 -18.40 19.05
C LEU A 108 -1.25 -18.83 18.54
N PRO A 109 -2.32 -18.22 19.08
CA PRO A 109 -3.68 -18.59 18.72
C PRO A 109 -3.97 -18.32 17.24
N LYS A 110 -4.91 -19.08 16.68
CA LYS A 110 -5.32 -18.96 15.27
C LYS A 110 -5.72 -17.53 14.90
N SER A 111 -6.44 -16.82 15.78
CA SER A 111 -6.82 -15.42 15.56
C SER A 111 -5.63 -14.49 15.33
N PHE A 112 -4.51 -14.72 16.04
CA PHE A 112 -3.29 -13.93 15.84
C PHE A 112 -2.63 -14.28 14.50
N ARG A 113 -2.54 -15.58 14.18
CA ARG A 113 -1.99 -16.05 12.90
C ARG A 113 -2.78 -15.51 11.71
N ASP A 114 -4.10 -15.52 11.79
CA ASP A 114 -4.98 -14.95 10.76
C ASP A 114 -4.73 -13.44 10.55
N LYS A 115 -4.36 -12.69 11.60
CA LYS A 115 -3.96 -11.28 11.50
C LYS A 115 -2.63 -11.10 10.79
N ILE A 116 -1.62 -11.94 11.09
CA ILE A 116 -0.34 -11.94 10.37
C ILE A 116 -0.53 -12.28 8.89
N ASP A 117 -1.34 -13.30 8.59
CA ASP A 117 -1.61 -13.69 7.21
C ASP A 117 -2.39 -12.58 6.46
N LYS A 118 -3.29 -11.87 7.16
CA LYS A 118 -3.96 -10.69 6.57
C LYS A 118 -2.97 -9.55 6.28
N LEU A 119 -2.07 -9.26 7.23
CA LEU A 119 -1.03 -8.26 7.09
C LEU A 119 -0.12 -8.55 5.88
N GLU A 120 0.29 -9.81 5.71
CA GLU A 120 1.10 -10.25 4.57
C GLU A 120 0.34 -10.16 3.24
N ARG A 121 -0.94 -10.54 3.21
CA ARG A 121 -1.79 -10.36 2.02
C ARG A 121 -1.95 -8.89 1.65
N ASN A 122 -2.16 -8.01 2.63
CA ASN A 122 -2.25 -6.57 2.39
C ASN A 122 -0.94 -6.04 1.79
N PHE A 123 0.20 -6.45 2.35
CA PHE A 123 1.53 -6.14 1.82
C PHE A 123 1.72 -6.60 0.37
N ALA A 124 1.29 -7.82 0.06
CA ALA A 124 1.33 -8.36 -1.30
C ALA A 124 0.52 -7.51 -2.29
N VAL A 125 -0.74 -7.19 -1.94
CA VAL A 125 -1.62 -6.37 -2.77
C VAL A 125 -1.00 -4.98 -2.97
N SER A 126 -0.63 -4.29 -1.89
CA SER A 126 -0.08 -2.93 -1.96
C SER A 126 1.22 -2.86 -2.75
N THR A 127 2.09 -3.87 -2.66
CA THR A 127 3.31 -3.95 -3.47
C THR A 127 2.98 -4.00 -4.97
N VAL A 128 2.00 -4.81 -5.37
CA VAL A 128 1.59 -4.92 -6.77
C VAL A 128 0.91 -3.63 -7.25
N ILE A 129 0.06 -3.03 -6.42
CA ILE A 129 -0.62 -1.77 -6.74
C ILE A 129 0.37 -0.62 -6.86
N PHE A 130 1.35 -0.50 -5.95
CA PHE A 130 2.38 0.54 -6.04
C PHE A 130 3.21 0.43 -7.32
N LYS A 131 3.58 -0.79 -7.74
CA LYS A 131 4.27 -1.04 -9.01
C LYS A 131 3.45 -0.61 -10.24
N LYS A 132 2.12 -0.55 -10.14
CA LYS A 132 1.24 0.00 -11.18
C LYS A 132 1.06 1.51 -11.04
N PHE A 133 1.05 2.04 -9.82
CA PHE A 133 0.85 3.45 -9.55
C PHE A 133 1.86 4.35 -10.27
N GLU A 134 3.15 4.06 -10.15
CA GLU A 134 4.20 4.89 -10.75
C GLU A 134 4.08 5.05 -12.27
N PRO A 135 4.03 3.99 -13.10
CA PRO A 135 3.91 4.15 -14.55
C PRO A 135 2.60 4.84 -14.97
N ILE A 136 1.48 4.57 -14.30
CA ILE A 136 0.20 5.23 -14.61
C ILE A 136 0.29 6.73 -14.30
N PHE A 137 0.93 7.09 -13.19
CA PHE A 137 1.13 8.48 -12.83
C PHE A 137 2.04 9.20 -13.85
N LEU A 138 3.14 8.57 -14.26
CA LEU A 138 4.11 9.14 -15.20
C LEU A 138 3.58 9.29 -16.64
N ASP A 139 2.53 8.54 -17.01
CA ASP A 139 1.84 8.73 -18.29
C ASP A 139 1.04 10.04 -18.34
N ILE A 140 0.63 10.57 -17.19
CA ILE A 140 -0.26 11.73 -17.06
C ILE A 140 0.49 12.98 -16.58
N PHE A 141 1.43 12.80 -15.65
CA PHE A 141 2.14 13.88 -14.97
C PHE A 141 3.60 13.96 -15.41
N VAL A 142 4.19 15.15 -15.31
CA VAL A 142 5.62 15.35 -15.53
C VAL A 142 6.42 14.55 -14.52
N ASP A 143 7.46 13.86 -14.97
CA ASP A 143 8.33 13.08 -14.10
C ASP A 143 8.86 13.93 -12.92
N PRO A 144 8.59 13.51 -11.66
CA PRO A 144 9.09 14.20 -10.48
C PRO A 144 10.61 14.41 -10.49
N ALA A 145 11.40 13.49 -11.06
CA ALA A 145 12.85 13.60 -11.16
C ALA A 145 13.28 14.76 -12.08
N GLN A 146 12.54 15.00 -13.16
CA GLN A 146 12.80 16.09 -14.10
C GLN A 146 12.40 17.47 -13.53
N SER A 147 11.49 17.49 -12.55
CA SER A 147 11.04 18.74 -11.92
C SER A 147 12.11 19.40 -11.03
N HIS A 148 13.11 18.63 -10.58
CA HIS A 148 14.23 19.11 -9.76
C HIS A 148 15.33 19.84 -10.55
N GLU A 149 15.42 19.61 -11.86
CA GLU A 149 16.51 20.15 -12.70
C GLU A 149 16.27 21.57 -13.22
N MET A 150 15.05 22.12 -13.12
CA MET A 150 14.84 23.51 -13.47
C MET A 150 15.52 24.41 -12.42
N PRO A 151 16.56 25.20 -12.79
CA PRO A 151 17.21 26.09 -11.85
C PRO A 151 16.14 27.02 -11.28
N ARG A 152 16.03 27.07 -9.95
CA ARG A 152 15.23 28.07 -9.24
C ARG A 152 15.73 29.44 -9.71
N GLN A 153 15.08 30.00 -10.74
CA GLN A 153 15.45 31.29 -11.29
C GLN A 153 15.48 32.30 -10.14
N ALA A 154 16.54 33.10 -10.09
CA ALA A 154 16.78 34.05 -9.01
C ALA A 154 15.52 34.89 -8.75
N ARG A 155 15.09 34.87 -7.49
CA ARG A 155 13.80 35.39 -7.02
C ARG A 155 13.60 36.87 -7.37
N GLY A 156 12.76 37.13 -8.37
CA GLY A 156 12.09 38.42 -8.54
C GLY A 156 10.90 38.52 -7.59
N ARG A 157 10.73 39.66 -6.91
CA ARG A 157 9.84 39.91 -5.76
C ARG A 157 8.31 39.76 -6.01
N LYS A 158 7.86 39.13 -7.09
CA LYS A 158 6.44 38.96 -7.48
C LYS A 158 6.06 37.61 -8.11
N GLN A 159 6.91 36.58 -8.10
CA GLN A 159 6.52 35.27 -8.64
C GLN A 159 5.67 34.50 -7.61
N ARG A 160 4.41 34.22 -7.94
CA ARG A 160 3.48 33.41 -7.12
C ARG A 160 4.15 32.06 -6.83
N ARG A 161 4.37 31.73 -5.56
CA ARG A 161 4.92 30.43 -5.13
C ARG A 161 4.04 29.32 -5.73
N SER A 162 4.60 28.32 -6.40
CA SER A 162 3.79 27.18 -6.86
C SER A 162 3.17 26.49 -5.63
N PRO A 163 1.87 26.12 -5.66
CA PRO A 163 1.21 25.53 -4.50
C PRO A 163 1.73 24.13 -4.15
N CYS A 164 2.22 23.38 -5.15
CA CYS A 164 2.85 22.07 -4.96
C CYS A 164 3.74 21.67 -6.15
N THR A 165 4.69 20.77 -5.94
CA THR A 165 5.49 20.12 -7.00
C THR A 165 4.85 18.81 -7.45
N THR A 166 5.33 18.24 -8.55
CA THR A 166 4.84 16.92 -9.02
C THR A 166 5.18 15.81 -8.03
N GLN A 167 6.35 15.85 -7.37
CA GLN A 167 6.70 14.91 -6.30
C GLN A 167 5.73 14.98 -5.12
N GLU A 168 5.33 16.18 -4.69
CA GLU A 168 4.37 16.35 -3.60
C GLU A 168 2.99 15.79 -4.00
N VAL A 169 2.58 15.95 -5.26
CA VAL A 169 1.33 15.38 -5.78
C VAL A 169 1.40 13.86 -5.88
N PHE A 170 2.54 13.31 -6.30
CA PHE A 170 2.79 11.86 -6.32
C PHE A 170 2.62 11.26 -4.91
N ASN A 171 3.28 11.83 -3.92
CA ASN A 171 3.20 11.40 -2.53
C ASN A 171 1.78 11.56 -1.96
N PHE A 172 1.12 12.68 -2.27
CA PHE A 172 -0.25 12.94 -1.83
C PHE A 172 -1.24 11.95 -2.46
N ALA A 173 -1.12 11.65 -3.76
CA ALA A 173 -1.98 10.71 -4.46
C ALA A 173 -1.86 9.30 -3.86
N TRP A 174 -0.64 8.83 -3.62
CA TRP A 174 -0.43 7.54 -2.95
C TRP A 174 -1.01 7.52 -1.54
N THR A 175 -0.73 8.55 -0.74
CA THR A 175 -1.20 8.63 0.66
C THR A 175 -2.73 8.73 0.73
N LEU A 176 -3.35 9.47 -0.18
CA LEU A 176 -4.81 9.52 -0.29
C LEU A 176 -5.37 8.15 -0.68
N PHE A 177 -4.79 7.50 -1.69
CA PHE A 177 -5.23 6.17 -2.12
C PHE A 177 -5.21 5.15 -0.97
N ILE A 178 -4.09 5.01 -0.25
CA ILE A 178 -3.97 4.06 0.87
C ILE A 178 -4.93 4.42 2.01
N GLN A 179 -5.20 5.71 2.23
CA GLN A 179 -6.17 6.15 3.21
C GLN A 179 -7.61 5.76 2.83
N VAL A 180 -8.00 5.92 1.56
CA VAL A 180 -9.32 5.48 1.08
C VAL A 180 -9.41 3.95 1.14
N LYS A 181 -8.37 3.25 0.68
CA LYS A 181 -8.27 1.79 0.70
C LYS A 181 -8.47 1.22 2.10
N GLY A 182 -7.80 1.76 3.12
CA GLY A 182 -7.91 1.31 4.52
C GLY A 182 -9.32 1.43 5.11
N ASN A 183 -10.18 2.28 4.55
CA ASN A 183 -11.56 2.43 5.00
C ASN A 183 -12.53 1.38 4.44
N PHE A 184 -12.08 0.56 3.48
CA PHE A 184 -12.94 -0.40 2.78
C PHE A 184 -12.32 -1.80 2.73
N PRO A 185 -12.46 -2.62 3.80
CA PRO A 185 -11.90 -3.97 3.85
C PRO A 185 -12.31 -4.88 2.67
N ALA A 186 -13.54 -4.72 2.18
CA ALA A 186 -14.05 -5.47 1.02
C ALA A 186 -13.34 -5.11 -0.31
N ILE A 187 -12.68 -3.95 -0.36
CA ILE A 187 -11.89 -3.50 -1.51
C ILE A 187 -10.40 -3.79 -1.25
N SER A 188 -9.90 -3.49 -0.04
CA SER A 188 -8.47 -3.58 0.29
C SER A 188 -7.89 -4.99 0.11
N ASP A 189 -8.69 -6.02 0.39
CA ASP A 189 -8.27 -7.41 0.33
C ASP A 189 -8.38 -8.00 -1.10
N ASP A 190 -9.00 -7.27 -2.03
CA ASP A 190 -9.17 -7.66 -3.43
C ASP A 190 -8.25 -6.84 -4.35
N LEU A 191 -7.38 -7.52 -5.09
CA LEU A 191 -6.40 -6.88 -5.96
C LEU A 191 -7.05 -6.07 -7.09
N VAL A 192 -8.13 -6.57 -7.68
CA VAL A 192 -8.79 -5.93 -8.84
C VAL A 192 -9.54 -4.68 -8.40
N ASN A 193 -10.31 -4.77 -7.32
CA ASN A 193 -11.03 -3.63 -6.75
C ASN A 193 -10.06 -2.58 -6.21
N SER A 194 -8.98 -2.98 -5.54
CA SER A 194 -7.93 -2.06 -5.09
C SER A 194 -7.26 -1.36 -6.29
N TYR A 195 -7.07 -2.06 -7.40
CA TYR A 195 -6.54 -1.48 -8.62
C TYR A 195 -7.49 -0.45 -9.25
N HIS A 196 -8.77 -0.77 -9.38
CA HIS A 196 -9.75 0.20 -9.87
C HIS A 196 -9.93 1.40 -8.93
N LEU A 197 -9.80 1.20 -7.61
CA LEU A 197 -9.77 2.30 -6.65
C LEU A 197 -8.56 3.22 -6.87
N LEU A 198 -7.38 2.66 -7.20
CA LEU A 198 -6.21 3.43 -7.60
C LEU A 198 -6.50 4.28 -8.86
N LEU A 199 -7.12 3.70 -9.88
CA LEU A 199 -7.51 4.44 -11.09
C LEU A 199 -8.47 5.59 -10.76
N CYS A 200 -9.40 5.40 -9.82
CA CYS A 200 -10.28 6.47 -9.33
C CYS A 200 -9.50 7.62 -8.68
N CYS A 201 -8.47 7.29 -7.90
CA CYS A 201 -7.59 8.27 -7.28
C CYS A 201 -6.85 9.09 -8.34
N ILE A 202 -6.23 8.43 -9.31
CA ILE A 202 -5.45 9.09 -10.36
C ILE A 202 -6.35 9.97 -11.24
N ASP A 203 -7.51 9.46 -11.65
CA ASP A 203 -8.53 10.21 -12.39
C ASP A 203 -8.96 11.49 -11.66
N TRP A 204 -9.16 11.40 -10.34
CA TRP A 204 -9.55 12.55 -9.52
C TRP A 204 -8.41 13.57 -9.32
N ILE A 205 -7.17 13.13 -9.18
CA ILE A 205 -6.00 14.00 -9.10
C ILE A 205 -5.77 14.71 -10.44
N PHE A 206 -5.91 13.99 -11.57
CA PHE A 206 -5.90 14.59 -12.91
C PHE A 206 -6.97 15.67 -13.05
N ALA A 207 -8.22 15.36 -12.65
CA ALA A 207 -9.31 16.33 -12.70
C ALA A 207 -9.00 17.61 -11.92
N ASN A 208 -8.41 17.48 -10.73
CA ASN A 208 -8.00 18.63 -9.93
C ASN A 208 -6.85 19.42 -10.56
N ALA A 209 -5.87 18.76 -11.18
CA ALA A 209 -4.78 19.43 -11.88
C ALA A 209 -5.29 20.20 -13.11
N LEU A 210 -6.21 19.61 -13.88
CA LEU A 210 -6.82 20.24 -15.05
C LEU A 210 -7.67 21.45 -14.65
N LEU A 211 -8.55 21.28 -13.65
CA LEU A 211 -9.41 22.35 -13.14
C LEU A 211 -8.61 23.52 -12.51
N GLY A 212 -7.46 23.21 -11.92
CA GLY A 212 -6.52 24.23 -11.41
C GLY A 212 -5.63 24.86 -12.48
N GLY A 213 -5.76 24.46 -13.76
CA GLY A 213 -4.92 24.94 -14.85
C GLY A 213 -3.43 24.66 -14.64
N ARG A 214 -3.09 23.54 -13.96
CA ARG A 214 -1.72 23.18 -13.54
C ARG A 214 -0.89 22.59 -14.67
N LYS A 215 -0.55 23.43 -15.65
CA LYS A 215 0.31 23.09 -16.80
C LYS A 215 1.73 22.70 -16.40
N ASP A 216 2.14 23.04 -15.18
CA ASP A 216 3.42 22.65 -14.58
C ASP A 216 3.44 21.20 -14.08
N LEU A 217 2.27 20.60 -13.82
CA LEU A 217 2.16 19.23 -13.33
C LEU A 217 1.88 18.22 -14.45
N LEU A 218 1.08 18.58 -15.45
CA LEU A 218 0.58 17.66 -16.46
C LEU A 218 1.54 17.51 -17.65
N LYS A 219 1.67 16.28 -18.15
CA LYS A 219 2.49 15.96 -19.32
C LYS A 219 1.80 16.50 -20.57
N LYS A 220 2.52 17.29 -21.38
CA LYS A 220 1.93 18.11 -22.46
C LYS A 220 1.34 17.30 -23.63
N ASP A 221 1.84 16.09 -23.83
CA ASP A 221 1.46 15.13 -24.86
C ASP A 221 0.45 14.08 -24.36
N PHE A 222 -0.05 14.22 -23.13
CA PHE A 222 -1.07 13.31 -22.62
C PHE A 222 -2.38 13.46 -23.40
N GLU A 223 -2.85 12.36 -23.98
CA GLU A 223 -4.02 12.33 -24.87
C GLU A 223 -5.34 12.70 -24.18
N GLY A 224 -5.41 12.60 -22.85
CA GLY A 224 -6.59 13.01 -22.06
C GLY A 224 -6.73 14.53 -21.87
N LEU A 225 -5.81 15.35 -22.40
CA LEU A 225 -5.86 16.80 -22.30
C LEU A 225 -6.80 17.43 -23.34
N PRO A 226 -7.52 18.52 -23.00
CA PRO A 226 -8.20 19.36 -23.98
C PRO A 226 -7.23 19.96 -25.02
N GLU A 227 -7.68 20.10 -26.27
CA GLU A 227 -6.85 20.65 -27.37
C GLU A 227 -6.30 22.05 -27.07
N ASP A 228 -7.07 22.87 -26.35
CA ASP A 228 -6.71 24.23 -26.00
C ASP A 228 -5.93 24.33 -24.67
N PHE A 229 -5.61 23.21 -23.99
CA PHE A 229 -4.97 23.21 -22.67
C PHE A 229 -3.65 24.01 -22.65
N LEU A 230 -2.84 23.90 -23.70
CA LEU A 230 -1.57 24.63 -23.79
C LEU A 230 -1.76 26.10 -24.19
N SER A 231 -2.94 26.51 -24.64
CA SER A 231 -3.24 27.89 -25.02
C SER A 231 -3.08 28.86 -23.84
N VAL A 232 -2.51 30.04 -24.08
CA VAL A 232 -2.37 31.10 -23.07
C VAL A 232 -3.73 31.53 -22.51
N ASN A 233 -4.79 31.39 -23.32
CA ASN A 233 -6.16 31.76 -22.96
C ASN A 233 -6.98 30.58 -22.40
N PHE A 234 -6.36 29.43 -22.11
CA PHE A 234 -7.04 28.28 -21.54
C PHE A 234 -7.81 28.68 -20.28
N ARG A 235 -9.10 28.32 -20.25
CA ARG A 235 -9.95 28.49 -19.08
C ARG A 235 -10.45 27.11 -18.68
N PRO A 236 -10.12 26.64 -17.47
CA PRO A 236 -10.71 25.41 -16.98
C PRO A 236 -12.24 25.50 -16.98
N GLY A 237 -12.91 24.41 -17.36
CA GLY A 237 -14.37 24.31 -17.24
C GLY A 237 -14.82 24.22 -15.78
N ASP A 238 -16.14 24.22 -15.56
CA ASP A 238 -16.71 24.10 -14.20
C ASP A 238 -16.90 22.64 -13.76
N GLU A 239 -17.00 21.71 -14.71
CA GLU A 239 -17.18 20.28 -14.45
C GLU A 239 -15.84 19.54 -14.37
N ALA A 240 -15.72 18.65 -13.39
CA ALA A 240 -14.55 17.79 -13.24
C ALA A 240 -14.48 16.78 -14.41
N PRO A 241 -13.37 16.76 -15.17
CA PRO A 241 -13.19 15.78 -16.25
C PRO A 241 -13.13 14.36 -15.68
N CYS A 242 -13.35 13.37 -16.54
CA CYS A 242 -13.27 11.95 -16.18
C CYS A 242 -12.57 11.20 -17.31
N ILE A 243 -11.35 10.73 -17.06
CA ILE A 243 -10.51 9.96 -17.98
C ILE A 243 -10.55 8.46 -17.68
N MET A 244 -11.49 8.00 -16.84
CA MET A 244 -11.60 6.59 -16.43
C MET A 244 -11.60 5.58 -17.58
N GLN A 245 -12.25 5.90 -18.70
CA GLN A 245 -12.26 5.03 -19.87
C GLN A 245 -10.85 4.88 -20.46
N LEU A 246 -10.18 6.00 -20.69
CA LEU A 246 -8.80 6.05 -21.16
C LEU A 246 -7.86 5.28 -20.25
N LEU A 247 -7.93 5.53 -18.94
CA LEU A 247 -7.09 4.82 -17.96
C LEU A 247 -7.31 3.29 -18.01
N CYS A 248 -8.54 2.85 -18.17
CA CYS A 248 -8.84 1.42 -18.25
C CYS A 248 -8.36 0.80 -19.58
N GLU A 249 -8.50 1.51 -20.69
CA GLU A 249 -8.04 1.05 -22.01
C GLU A 249 -6.50 0.96 -22.07
N THR A 250 -5.80 1.96 -21.53
CA THR A 250 -4.34 2.05 -21.54
C THR A 250 -3.69 1.12 -20.50
N HIS A 251 -4.33 0.90 -19.36
CA HIS A 251 -3.73 0.18 -18.24
C HIS A 251 -4.48 -1.09 -17.81
N ASP A 252 -5.18 -1.76 -18.72
CA ASP A 252 -5.87 -3.02 -18.44
C ASP A 252 -6.89 -2.94 -17.28
N GLY A 253 -7.64 -1.85 -17.19
CA GLY A 253 -8.75 -1.69 -16.24
C GLY A 253 -10.08 -2.21 -16.78
N LEU A 254 -11.04 -2.50 -15.90
CA LEU A 254 -12.41 -2.89 -16.28
C LEU A 254 -13.31 -1.66 -16.16
N VAL A 255 -13.63 -1.04 -17.30
CA VAL A 255 -14.31 0.27 -17.36
C VAL A 255 -15.59 0.30 -16.52
N VAL A 256 -16.43 -0.73 -16.59
CA VAL A 256 -17.70 -0.79 -15.86
C VAL A 256 -17.46 -0.88 -14.35
N GLU A 257 -16.59 -1.79 -13.92
CA GLU A 257 -16.27 -2.00 -12.50
C GLU A 257 -15.59 -0.78 -11.90
N ALA A 258 -14.64 -0.17 -12.62
CA ALA A 258 -13.97 1.04 -12.18
C ALA A 258 -14.92 2.24 -12.04
N LYS A 259 -15.88 2.39 -12.97
CA LYS A 259 -16.95 3.39 -12.83
C LYS A 259 -17.87 3.10 -11.66
N THR A 260 -18.19 1.83 -11.38
CA THR A 260 -18.96 1.42 -10.19
C THR A 260 -18.22 1.76 -8.90
N ILE A 261 -16.90 1.48 -8.82
CA ILE A 261 -16.07 1.85 -7.67
C ILE A 261 -16.01 3.37 -7.50
N LYS A 262 -15.85 4.12 -8.62
CA LYS A 262 -15.87 5.58 -8.60
C LYS A 262 -17.16 6.13 -8.00
N GLU A 263 -18.31 5.63 -8.44
CA GLU A 263 -19.62 6.16 -8.06
C GLU A 263 -20.04 5.77 -6.65
N HIS A 264 -19.81 4.52 -6.24
CA HIS A 264 -20.37 3.99 -4.99
C HIS A 264 -19.39 4.00 -3.81
N TRP A 265 -18.09 4.12 -4.06
CA TRP A 265 -17.08 4.04 -3.01
C TRP A 265 -16.20 5.29 -2.96
N TRP A 266 -15.58 5.67 -4.09
CA TRP A 266 -14.68 6.82 -4.15
C TRP A 266 -15.40 8.15 -3.89
N LYS A 267 -16.39 8.51 -4.72
CA LYS A 267 -17.10 9.81 -4.62
C LYS A 267 -17.75 10.00 -3.24
N PRO A 268 -18.49 9.03 -2.68
CA PRO A 268 -19.11 9.20 -1.36
C PRO A 268 -18.07 9.41 -0.26
N PHE A 269 -16.93 8.70 -0.34
CA PHE A 269 -15.87 8.84 0.65
C PHE A 269 -15.15 10.20 0.55
N ILE A 270 -14.78 10.62 -0.66
CA ILE A 270 -14.16 11.94 -0.87
C ILE A 270 -15.11 13.05 -0.39
N LYS A 271 -16.41 12.96 -0.73
CA LYS A 271 -17.42 13.91 -0.23
C LYS A 271 -17.45 13.96 1.29
N LYS A 272 -17.40 12.81 1.96
CA LYS A 272 -17.33 12.72 3.43
C LYS A 272 -16.07 13.39 4.00
N LEU A 273 -14.92 13.31 3.31
CA LEU A 273 -13.71 14.01 3.72
C LEU A 273 -13.85 15.54 3.62
N PHE A 274 -14.55 16.06 2.61
CA PHE A 274 -14.90 17.48 2.52
C PHE A 274 -15.87 17.90 3.63
N GLU A 275 -16.94 17.12 3.86
CA GLU A 275 -17.93 17.38 4.91
C GLU A 275 -17.29 17.46 6.31
N LYS A 276 -16.32 16.58 6.57
CA LYS A 276 -15.56 16.55 7.81
C LYS A 276 -14.44 17.60 7.89
N LYS A 277 -14.25 18.41 6.84
CA LYS A 277 -13.14 19.37 6.70
C LYS A 277 -11.77 18.73 6.80
N THR A 278 -11.67 17.43 6.50
CA THR A 278 -10.38 16.75 6.32
C THR A 278 -9.75 17.16 4.99
N LEU A 279 -10.57 17.40 3.97
CA LEU A 279 -10.17 18.02 2.71
C LEU A 279 -10.79 19.41 2.55
N LYS A 280 -9.96 20.36 2.09
CA LYS A 280 -10.31 21.71 1.67
C LYS A 280 -10.32 21.82 0.14
N GLY A 281 -11.28 22.57 -0.37
CA GLY A 281 -11.50 22.80 -1.79
C GLY A 281 -12.95 23.15 -2.08
N LYS A 282 -13.39 22.98 -3.33
CA LYS A 282 -14.77 23.19 -3.77
C LYS A 282 -15.56 21.89 -3.61
N MET A 283 -16.45 21.86 -2.63
CA MET A 283 -17.24 20.66 -2.32
C MET A 283 -18.25 20.30 -3.42
N ASP A 284 -18.78 21.28 -4.15
CA ASP A 284 -19.84 21.07 -5.15
C ASP A 284 -19.43 20.13 -6.28
N ASN A 285 -18.16 20.21 -6.70
CA ASN A 285 -17.57 19.36 -7.74
C ASN A 285 -16.33 18.59 -7.26
N LEU A 286 -16.13 18.50 -5.94
CA LEU A 286 -15.00 17.81 -5.30
C LEU A 286 -13.63 18.23 -5.87
N SER A 287 -13.41 19.53 -6.09
CA SER A 287 -12.21 20.07 -6.75
C SER A 287 -11.40 21.04 -5.88
N ALA A 288 -10.40 21.69 -6.46
CA ALA A 288 -9.54 22.70 -5.83
C ALA A 288 -8.67 22.20 -4.67
N VAL A 289 -8.39 20.89 -4.61
CA VAL A 289 -7.58 20.31 -3.51
C VAL A 289 -6.08 20.55 -3.66
N LEU A 290 -5.64 20.88 -4.88
CA LEU A 290 -4.25 21.22 -5.23
C LEU A 290 -3.98 22.73 -5.22
N GLU A 291 -4.98 23.55 -4.87
CA GLU A 291 -4.87 25.00 -4.88
C GLU A 291 -4.05 25.54 -3.71
N MET A 292 -3.50 26.75 -3.90
CA MET A 292 -2.76 27.45 -2.88
C MET A 292 -3.60 27.67 -1.62
N GLY A 293 -3.06 27.28 -0.46
CA GLY A 293 -3.75 27.36 0.83
C GLY A 293 -4.61 26.14 1.17
N ASN A 294 -4.98 25.30 0.19
CA ASN A 294 -5.68 24.04 0.45
C ASN A 294 -4.70 22.86 0.54
N PHE A 295 -3.76 22.77 -0.41
CA PHE A 295 -2.93 21.58 -0.57
C PHE A 295 -2.11 21.21 0.67
N GLU A 296 -1.40 22.16 1.28
CA GLU A 296 -0.56 21.91 2.46
C GLU A 296 -1.38 21.35 3.64
N GLU A 297 -2.58 21.90 3.85
CA GLU A 297 -3.47 21.42 4.91
C GLU A 297 -4.08 20.06 4.57
N ASN A 298 -4.45 19.84 3.30
CA ASN A 298 -4.94 18.54 2.83
C ASN A 298 -3.89 17.44 3.04
N VAL A 299 -2.64 17.69 2.66
CA VAL A 299 -1.52 16.77 2.89
C VAL A 299 -1.39 16.46 4.38
N LYS A 300 -1.36 17.49 5.22
CA LYS A 300 -1.24 17.31 6.68
C LYS A 300 -2.40 16.48 7.26
N MET A 301 -3.63 16.82 6.91
CA MET A 301 -4.82 16.16 7.45
C MET A 301 -4.95 14.72 6.99
N ILE A 302 -4.67 14.41 5.72
CA ILE A 302 -4.67 13.04 5.21
C ILE A 302 -3.55 12.21 5.86
N ASN A 303 -2.35 12.76 6.01
CA ASN A 303 -1.24 12.07 6.69
C ASN A 303 -1.60 11.72 8.14
N ASN A 304 -2.14 12.68 8.89
CA ASN A 304 -2.54 12.45 10.28
C ASN A 304 -3.63 11.36 10.37
N LEU A 305 -4.63 11.43 9.50
CA LEU A 305 -5.73 10.46 9.50
C LEU A 305 -5.24 9.05 9.13
N TYR A 306 -4.29 8.94 8.20
CA TYR A 306 -3.69 7.66 7.84
C TYR A 306 -2.78 7.11 8.94
N GLU A 307 -1.97 7.96 9.58
CA GLU A 307 -1.12 7.56 10.69
C GLU A 307 -1.96 7.03 11.87
N GLU A 308 -3.05 7.73 12.23
CA GLU A 308 -4.01 7.25 13.24
C GLU A 308 -4.60 5.89 12.86
N TYR A 309 -4.98 5.70 11.58
CA TYR A 309 -5.48 4.42 11.09
C TYR A 309 -4.45 3.30 11.21
N VAL A 310 -3.22 3.49 10.71
CA VAL A 310 -2.16 2.47 10.73
C VAL A 310 -1.80 2.04 12.14
N LEU A 311 -1.66 3.02 13.05
CA LEU A 311 -1.44 2.74 14.47
C LEU A 311 -2.64 2.00 15.08
N GLY A 312 -3.86 2.42 14.70
CA GLY A 312 -5.15 1.83 15.03
C GLY A 312 -5.24 0.34 14.77
N VAL A 313 -4.95 -0.05 13.53
CA VAL A 313 -5.08 -1.44 13.07
C VAL A 313 -3.80 -2.25 13.25
N GLY A 314 -2.66 -1.62 13.56
CA GLY A 314 -1.34 -2.25 13.70
C GLY A 314 -0.81 -2.84 12.39
N ASP A 315 -1.14 -2.20 11.27
CA ASP A 315 -0.69 -2.56 9.93
C ASP A 315 0.73 -2.00 9.69
N PHE A 316 1.35 -2.36 8.57
CA PHE A 316 2.55 -1.66 8.11
C PHE A 316 2.15 -0.33 7.46
N ASP A 317 3.03 0.66 7.56
CA ASP A 317 2.86 1.93 6.88
C ASP A 317 3.15 1.76 5.38
N GLU A 318 2.10 1.78 4.55
CA GLU A 318 2.19 1.63 3.10
C GLU A 318 2.90 2.82 2.43
N ARG A 319 3.22 3.91 3.15
CA ARG A 319 4.09 4.97 2.62
C ARG A 319 5.56 4.54 2.54
N ILE A 320 5.93 3.38 3.11
CA ILE A 320 7.26 2.78 2.96
C ILE A 320 7.70 2.69 1.49
N PHE A 321 6.76 2.51 0.55
CA PHE A 321 7.06 2.45 -0.88
C PHE A 321 7.54 3.79 -1.48
N LEU A 322 7.26 4.92 -0.81
CA LEU A 322 7.68 6.26 -1.23
C LEU A 322 9.08 6.65 -0.73
N GLY A 323 9.67 5.86 0.19
CA GLY A 323 10.95 6.20 0.82
C GLY A 323 12.16 5.85 -0.03
N ASP A 324 13.24 6.61 0.10
CA ASP A 324 14.51 6.35 -0.59
C ASP A 324 15.11 4.98 -0.17
N ASP A 325 14.91 4.60 1.09
CA ASP A 325 15.39 3.34 1.67
C ASP A 325 14.39 2.17 1.48
N ALA A 326 13.35 2.33 0.65
CA ALA A 326 12.30 1.33 0.46
C ALA A 326 12.86 -0.05 0.09
N GLN A 327 13.93 -0.11 -0.69
CA GLN A 327 14.53 -1.39 -1.10
C GLN A 327 15.04 -2.20 0.10
N GLU A 328 15.72 -1.55 1.03
CA GLU A 328 16.25 -2.17 2.26
C GLU A 328 15.11 -2.49 3.24
N GLU A 329 14.24 -1.51 3.53
CA GLU A 329 13.17 -1.66 4.52
C GLU A 329 12.12 -2.71 4.09
N ILE A 330 11.81 -2.79 2.79
CA ILE A 330 10.94 -3.84 2.26
C ILE A 330 11.70 -5.16 2.21
N GLY A 331 12.95 -5.13 1.74
CA GLY A 331 13.79 -6.31 1.49
C GLY A 331 13.80 -6.74 0.02
N THR A 332 13.43 -5.87 -0.92
CA THR A 332 13.48 -6.16 -2.36
C THR A 332 14.92 -6.12 -2.88
N PRO A 333 15.40 -7.15 -3.61
CA PRO A 333 16.76 -7.15 -4.13
C PRO A 333 16.92 -6.10 -5.23
N GLY A 334 17.41 -4.92 -4.87
CA GLY A 334 18.08 -4.01 -5.79
C GLY A 334 19.32 -4.69 -6.36
N GLY A 335 19.57 -4.55 -7.65
CA GLY A 335 20.67 -5.22 -8.33
C GLY A 335 22.04 -4.71 -7.87
N GLN A 336 22.57 -5.25 -6.77
CA GLN A 336 24.01 -5.32 -6.51
C GLN A 336 24.35 -6.64 -5.80
N ASN A 337 25.47 -7.22 -6.22
CA ASN A 337 25.98 -8.51 -5.76
C ASN A 337 26.50 -8.40 -4.32
N THR A 338 25.71 -8.82 -3.34
CA THR A 338 26.17 -9.13 -1.98
C THR A 338 25.85 -10.59 -1.65
N SER A 339 26.88 -11.35 -1.32
CA SER A 339 26.89 -12.82 -1.27
C SER A 339 26.46 -13.37 0.08
N ASP A 340 25.33 -12.92 0.63
CA ASP A 340 24.88 -13.36 1.96
C ASP A 340 23.80 -14.45 1.89
N LEU A 341 23.97 -15.52 2.68
CA LEU A 341 23.03 -16.66 2.77
C LEU A 341 21.65 -16.22 3.29
N SER A 342 21.61 -15.18 4.14
CA SER A 342 20.39 -14.49 4.60
C SER A 342 19.62 -13.87 3.41
N GLU A 343 20.36 -13.23 2.51
CA GLU A 343 19.82 -12.59 1.31
C GLU A 343 19.33 -13.62 0.29
N GLN A 344 19.98 -14.78 0.18
CA GLN A 344 19.49 -15.89 -0.64
C GLN A 344 18.18 -16.50 -0.12
N MET A 345 18.01 -16.59 1.20
CA MET A 345 16.73 -17.00 1.80
C MET A 345 15.65 -15.95 1.60
N ALA A 346 15.96 -14.66 1.79
CA ALA A 346 15.04 -13.56 1.47
C ALA A 346 14.65 -13.59 -0.01
N LYS A 347 15.60 -13.77 -0.94
CA LYS A 347 15.38 -13.94 -2.39
C LYS A 347 14.52 -15.16 -2.72
N ARG A 348 14.65 -16.28 -1.99
CA ARG A 348 13.81 -17.48 -2.16
C ARG A 348 12.40 -17.28 -1.61
N SER A 349 12.25 -16.73 -0.41
CA SER A 349 10.95 -16.35 0.17
C SER A 349 10.24 -15.32 -0.71
N LEU A 350 10.98 -14.35 -1.25
CA LEU A 350 10.49 -13.36 -2.21
C LEU A 350 10.09 -13.97 -3.53
N LYS A 351 10.93 -14.82 -4.12
CA LYS A 351 10.62 -15.47 -5.38
C LYS A 351 9.38 -16.36 -5.21
N GLN A 352 9.29 -17.09 -4.11
CA GLN A 352 8.09 -17.85 -3.77
C GLN A 352 6.87 -16.92 -3.61
N HIS A 353 6.99 -15.81 -2.87
CA HIS A 353 5.89 -14.85 -2.66
C HIS A 353 5.49 -14.12 -3.97
N PHE A 354 6.45 -13.78 -4.83
CA PHE A 354 6.21 -13.21 -6.17
C PHE A 354 5.62 -14.22 -7.14
N ASP A 355 6.05 -15.48 -7.09
CA ASP A 355 5.52 -16.55 -7.95
C ASP A 355 4.12 -16.99 -7.50
N GLU A 356 3.84 -16.96 -6.19
CA GLU A 356 2.50 -17.15 -5.60
C GLU A 356 1.57 -15.98 -5.98
N THR A 357 2.03 -14.73 -5.92
CA THR A 357 1.22 -13.57 -6.33
C THR A 357 1.06 -13.40 -7.84
N LYS A 358 2.01 -13.90 -8.65
CA LYS A 358 1.86 -13.96 -10.12
C LYS A 358 0.78 -14.93 -10.57
N THR A 359 0.44 -15.93 -9.75
CA THR A 359 -0.44 -17.03 -10.15
C THR A 359 -1.65 -17.18 -9.23
N LEU A 360 -2.82 -16.73 -9.72
CA LEU A 360 -4.12 -16.82 -9.00
C LEU A 360 -4.68 -18.25 -8.88
N THR A 361 -3.92 -19.28 -9.25
CA THR A 361 -4.38 -20.67 -9.30
C THR A 361 -3.46 -21.56 -8.49
N PRO A 362 -3.97 -22.37 -7.55
CA PRO A 362 -3.14 -23.26 -6.75
C PRO A 362 -2.41 -24.28 -7.64
N SER A 363 -1.12 -24.49 -7.39
CA SER A 363 -0.29 -25.45 -8.12
C SER A 363 -0.57 -26.87 -7.60
N THR A 364 -1.54 -27.55 -8.20
CA THR A 364 -1.82 -28.96 -7.87
C THR A 364 -0.95 -29.90 -8.72
N PRO A 365 -0.58 -31.09 -8.21
CA PRO A 365 0.20 -32.08 -8.97
C PRO A 365 -0.44 -32.44 -10.32
N LEU A 366 -1.76 -32.34 -10.43
CA LEU A 366 -2.56 -32.68 -11.61
C LEU A 366 -2.59 -31.60 -12.69
N THR A 367 -2.19 -30.37 -12.38
CA THR A 367 -2.23 -29.26 -13.36
C THR A 367 -1.02 -29.21 -14.28
N GLY A 368 0.03 -29.99 -14.01
CA GLY A 368 1.21 -30.14 -14.88
C GLY A 368 1.99 -28.84 -15.14
N ARG A 369 1.66 -27.73 -14.46
CA ARG A 369 2.17 -26.39 -14.77
C ARG A 369 3.67 -26.23 -14.56
N ARG A 370 4.28 -27.01 -13.66
CA ARG A 370 5.75 -27.06 -13.49
C ARG A 370 6.49 -27.53 -14.75
N TYR A 371 5.79 -28.19 -15.68
CA TYR A 371 6.36 -28.73 -16.92
C TYR A 371 5.96 -27.93 -18.17
N LEU A 372 5.15 -26.87 -18.02
CA LEU A 372 4.77 -25.99 -19.13
C LEU A 372 5.81 -24.88 -19.26
N LYS A 373 6.27 -24.58 -20.49
CA LYS A 373 7.10 -23.41 -20.77
C LYS A 373 6.34 -22.15 -20.32
N GLU A 374 6.97 -21.32 -19.49
CA GLU A 374 6.46 -19.98 -19.19
C GLU A 374 6.24 -19.24 -20.51
N LYS A 375 4.99 -18.82 -20.76
CA LYS A 375 4.67 -18.01 -21.94
C LYS A 375 5.30 -16.64 -21.71
N GLU A 376 6.20 -16.22 -22.60
CA GLU A 376 7.07 -15.02 -22.56
C GLU A 376 6.37 -13.65 -22.41
N ALA A 377 5.07 -13.59 -22.12
CA ALA A 377 4.42 -12.32 -21.86
C ALA A 377 4.69 -11.91 -20.40
N SER A 378 5.34 -10.76 -20.22
CA SER A 378 5.53 -10.04 -18.95
C SER A 378 4.19 -9.53 -18.39
N VAL A 379 3.23 -10.43 -18.17
CA VAL A 379 1.89 -10.09 -17.68
C VAL A 379 1.98 -9.82 -16.18
N THR A 380 1.58 -8.61 -15.77
CA THR A 380 1.52 -8.24 -14.35
C THR A 380 0.42 -9.02 -13.62
N PRO A 381 0.51 -9.23 -12.30
CA PRO A 381 -0.57 -9.88 -11.53
C PRO A 381 -1.94 -9.22 -11.72
N VAL A 382 -1.98 -7.88 -11.77
CA VAL A 382 -3.20 -7.09 -12.05
C VAL A 382 -3.77 -7.41 -13.43
N THR A 383 -2.93 -7.43 -14.47
CA THR A 383 -3.36 -7.77 -15.82
C THR A 383 -3.89 -9.20 -15.88
N THR A 384 -3.23 -10.16 -15.23
CA THR A 384 -3.70 -11.56 -15.13
C THR A 384 -5.06 -11.67 -14.42
N ALA A 385 -5.23 -10.96 -13.30
CA ALA A 385 -6.48 -10.93 -12.55
C ALA A 385 -7.62 -10.34 -13.39
N THR A 386 -7.39 -9.18 -13.97
CA THR A 386 -8.36 -8.46 -14.79
C THR A 386 -8.77 -9.26 -16.03
N GLN A 387 -7.82 -9.89 -16.72
CA GLN A 387 -8.11 -10.78 -17.84
C GLN A 387 -8.94 -12.01 -17.42
N SER A 388 -8.70 -12.54 -16.22
CA SER A 388 -9.47 -13.67 -15.69
C SER A 388 -10.92 -13.28 -15.40
N VAL A 389 -11.14 -12.10 -14.81
CA VAL A 389 -12.48 -11.53 -14.60
C VAL A 389 -13.18 -11.29 -15.92
N SER A 390 -12.51 -10.67 -16.89
CA SER A 390 -13.07 -10.44 -18.24
C SER A 390 -13.47 -11.75 -18.94
N ARG A 391 -12.64 -12.80 -18.84
CA ARG A 391 -12.99 -14.12 -19.37
C ARG A 391 -14.24 -14.71 -18.71
N LEU A 392 -14.35 -14.60 -17.39
CA LEU A 392 -15.52 -15.07 -16.66
C LEU A 392 -16.78 -14.30 -17.07
N GLN A 393 -16.71 -12.97 -17.19
CA GLN A 393 -17.81 -12.13 -17.66
C GLN A 393 -18.26 -12.54 -19.07
N ASN A 394 -17.32 -12.82 -19.97
CA ASN A 394 -17.63 -13.29 -21.32
C ASN A 394 -18.32 -14.66 -21.30
N MET A 395 -17.89 -15.59 -20.43
CA MET A 395 -18.54 -16.89 -20.27
C MET A 395 -19.97 -16.79 -19.71
N LEU A 396 -20.22 -15.81 -18.84
CA LEU A 396 -21.52 -15.54 -18.24
C LEU A 396 -22.38 -14.61 -19.09
N SER A 397 -21.88 -14.15 -20.24
CA SER A 397 -22.62 -13.24 -21.11
C SER A 397 -23.94 -13.87 -21.57
N GLY A 398 -25.04 -13.16 -21.32
CA GLY A 398 -26.40 -13.65 -21.60
C GLY A 398 -27.01 -14.55 -20.52
N CYS A 399 -26.24 -14.94 -19.49
CA CYS A 399 -26.80 -15.61 -18.31
C CYS A 399 -27.53 -14.60 -17.42
N LYS A 400 -28.74 -14.95 -16.98
CA LYS A 400 -29.49 -14.16 -16.01
C LYS A 400 -29.21 -14.66 -14.59
N THR A 401 -29.46 -13.80 -13.60
CA THR A 401 -29.41 -14.17 -12.17
C THR A 401 -30.59 -15.04 -11.73
N CYS A 402 -31.42 -15.50 -12.67
CA CYS A 402 -32.58 -16.36 -12.43
C CYS A 402 -32.53 -17.62 -13.31
N PRO A 403 -33.20 -18.71 -12.89
CA PRO A 403 -33.28 -19.94 -13.67
C PRO A 403 -33.79 -19.70 -15.10
N SER A 404 -33.17 -20.35 -16.08
CA SER A 404 -33.66 -20.32 -17.46
C SER A 404 -34.99 -21.05 -17.58
N ALA A 405 -35.77 -20.74 -18.62
CA ALA A 405 -37.02 -21.46 -18.90
C ALA A 405 -36.79 -22.98 -19.07
N ALA A 406 -35.68 -23.37 -19.70
CA ALA A 406 -35.28 -24.77 -19.83
C ALA A 406 -34.97 -25.42 -18.47
N LEU A 407 -34.28 -24.69 -17.58
CA LEU A 407 -33.99 -25.18 -16.23
C LEU A 407 -35.29 -25.33 -15.42
N LEU A 408 -36.22 -24.38 -15.50
CA LEU A 408 -37.53 -24.47 -14.85
C LEU A 408 -38.37 -25.64 -15.37
N ALA A 409 -38.25 -25.97 -16.66
CA ALA A 409 -38.97 -27.09 -17.26
C ALA A 409 -38.47 -28.46 -16.78
N LEU A 410 -37.20 -28.59 -16.39
CA LEU A 410 -36.65 -29.82 -15.81
C LEU A 410 -37.17 -30.10 -14.38
N PHE A 411 -37.68 -29.08 -13.69
CA PHE A 411 -38.26 -29.20 -12.35
C PHE A 411 -39.79 -29.32 -12.35
N LYS A 412 -40.41 -29.45 -13.53
CA LYS A 412 -41.81 -29.84 -13.71
C LYS A 412 -41.88 -31.32 -14.03
#